data_AF-A0A4C1TCA5-F1
#
_entry.id   AF-A0A4C1TCA5-F1
#
_cell.length_a   1.000
_cell.length_b   1.000
_cell.length_c   1.000
_cell.angle_alpha   90.00
_cell.angle_beta   90.00
_cell.angle_gamma   90.00
#
_symmetry.space_group_name_H-M   'P 1'
#
loop_
_entity.id
_entity.type
_entity.pdbx_description
1 polymer ?
#
loop_
_entity_poly.entity_id
_entity_poly.type
_entity_poly.pdbx_seq_one_letter_code
_entity_poly.pdbx_strand_id
1 'polypeptide(L)'
;MPKDDPETTALKKELKDLIDKVKADQEKVADAKLDDKCADLSGIPKIRLSTQKTLKGHINKVNSVHYSSDSRHCVTGSLDGKLIIWDTWSGNKVQVIPLRSSWVMSVAFAPSGNFVGMSFFWAIHGPEIGGPLVEHMVDKIKASSNTKAVLALLS
;
A
#
# COMPACT_ATOMS: atom_id res chain seq x y z
N MET A 1 34.87 -10.79 -9.22
CA MET A 1 33.97 -10.41 -10.34
C MET A 1 33.46 -11.71 -10.94
N PRO A 2 32.15 -11.97 -10.98
CA PRO A 2 31.62 -13.17 -11.64
C PRO A 2 32.10 -13.17 -13.09
N LYS A 3 32.70 -14.27 -13.54
CA LYS A 3 33.16 -14.42 -14.91
C LYS A 3 31.92 -14.51 -15.79
N ASP A 4 31.81 -13.66 -16.81
CA ASP A 4 30.72 -13.76 -17.77
C ASP A 4 30.87 -15.08 -18.54
N ASP A 5 30.13 -16.10 -18.11
CA ASP A 5 30.05 -17.36 -18.84
C ASP A 5 29.40 -17.08 -20.21
N PRO A 6 29.83 -17.75 -21.30
CA PRO A 6 29.33 -17.49 -22.65
C PRO A 6 27.80 -17.61 -22.75
N GLU A 7 27.20 -18.50 -21.95
CA GLU A 7 25.75 -18.65 -21.82
C GLU A 7 25.07 -17.38 -21.25
N THR A 8 25.67 -16.70 -20.26
CA THR A 8 25.12 -15.47 -19.69
C THR A 8 25.18 -14.30 -20.68
N THR A 9 26.19 -14.26 -21.55
CA THR A 9 26.30 -13.24 -22.60
C THR A 9 25.30 -13.46 -23.74
N ALA A 10 25.05 -14.72 -24.10
CA ALA A 10 24.00 -15.08 -25.05
C ALA A 10 22.61 -14.71 -24.52
N LEU A 11 22.31 -15.06 -23.26
CA LEU A 11 21.04 -14.69 -22.62
C LEU A 11 20.84 -13.18 -22.49
N LYS A 12 21.90 -12.42 -22.17
CA LYS A 12 21.85 -10.94 -22.15
C LYS A 12 21.53 -10.37 -23.54
N LYS A 13 22.05 -10.99 -24.61
CA LYS A 13 21.77 -10.59 -25.99
C LYS A 13 20.32 -10.89 -26.36
N GLU A 14 19.83 -12.10 -26.09
CA GLU A 14 18.43 -12.45 -26.32
C GLU A 14 17.46 -11.55 -25.56
N LEU A 15 17.77 -11.25 -24.29
CA LEU A 15 16.97 -10.33 -23.47
C LEU A 15 16.90 -8.93 -24.09
N LYS A 16 18.02 -8.43 -24.63
CA LYS A 16 18.06 -7.13 -25.31
C LYS A 16 17.17 -7.15 -26.57
N ASP A 17 17.28 -8.21 -27.37
CA ASP A 17 16.49 -8.36 -28.60
C ASP A 17 14.97 -8.43 -28.27
N LEU A 18 14.60 -9.11 -27.18
CA LEU A 18 13.23 -9.14 -26.65
C LEU A 18 12.75 -7.78 -26.17
N ILE A 19 13.58 -7.01 -25.46
CA ILE A 19 13.26 -5.65 -25.02
C ILE A 19 13.01 -4.74 -26.23
N ASP A 20 13.85 -4.82 -27.25
CA ASP A 20 13.73 -4.00 -28.45
C ASP A 20 12.46 -4.39 -29.25
N LYS A 21 12.11 -5.69 -29.29
CA LYS A 21 10.85 -6.15 -29.88
C LYS A 21 9.62 -5.64 -29.13
N VAL A 22 9.62 -5.72 -27.79
CA VAL A 22 8.50 -5.23 -26.96
C VAL A 22 8.36 -3.71 -27.09
N LYS A 23 9.46 -2.96 -27.16
CA LYS A 23 9.40 -1.51 -27.40
C LYS A 23 8.80 -1.19 -28.77
N ALA A 24 9.24 -1.88 -29.81
CA ALA A 24 8.69 -1.71 -31.16
C ALA A 24 7.19 -2.05 -31.21
N ASP A 25 6.75 -3.08 -30.48
CA ASP A 25 5.32 -3.43 -30.39
C ASP A 25 4.52 -2.42 -29.54
N GLN A 26 5.11 -1.85 -28.49
CA GLN A 26 4.50 -0.76 -27.72
C GLN A 26 4.35 0.51 -28.55
N GLU A 27 5.33 0.87 -29.37
CA GLU A 27 5.25 2.02 -30.28
C GLU A 27 4.14 1.86 -31.34
N LYS A 28 3.92 0.64 -31.84
CA LYS A 28 2.81 0.35 -32.77
C LYS A 28 1.43 0.51 -32.15
N VAL A 29 1.30 0.29 -30.83
CA VAL A 29 0.03 0.40 -30.08
C VAL A 29 -0.14 1.80 -29.47
N ALA A 30 0.91 2.63 -29.47
CA ALA A 30 0.87 3.99 -28.95
C ALA A 30 0.18 4.94 -29.95
N ASP A 31 -1.11 4.72 -30.19
CA ASP A 31 -1.92 5.45 -31.17
C ASP A 31 -2.14 6.93 -30.81
N ALA A 32 -1.98 7.30 -29.54
CA ALA A 32 -2.20 8.67 -29.06
C ALA A 32 -1.43 8.94 -27.77
N LYS A 33 -0.85 10.13 -27.65
CA LYS A 33 -0.27 10.60 -26.40
C LYS A 33 -1.39 11.11 -25.48
N LEU A 34 -1.18 11.02 -24.17
CA LEU A 34 -2.13 11.51 -23.18
C LEU A 34 -2.40 13.01 -23.36
N ASP A 35 -1.41 13.78 -23.79
CA ASP A 35 -1.54 15.22 -24.04
C ASP A 35 -2.56 15.53 -25.14
N ASP A 36 -2.57 14.74 -26.23
CA ASP A 36 -3.50 14.92 -27.35
C ASP A 36 -4.95 14.62 -26.92
N LYS A 37 -5.16 13.63 -26.05
CA LYS A 37 -6.48 13.27 -25.50
C LYS A 37 -6.97 14.22 -24.43
N CYS A 38 -6.07 14.87 -23.71
CA CYS A 38 -6.39 15.80 -22.63
C CYS A 38 -6.44 17.26 -23.07
N ALA A 39 -6.14 17.58 -24.34
CA ALA A 39 -6.18 18.93 -24.88
C ALA A 39 -7.58 19.57 -24.81
N ASP A 40 -8.64 18.76 -24.87
CA ASP A 40 -10.03 19.20 -24.76
C ASP A 40 -10.48 19.43 -23.30
N LEU A 41 -9.68 19.05 -22.31
CA LEU A 41 -10.00 19.27 -20.90
C LEU A 41 -9.73 20.73 -20.53
N SER A 42 -10.75 21.42 -20.04
CA SER A 42 -10.60 22.75 -19.47
C SER A 42 -9.57 22.75 -18.34
N GLY A 43 -8.79 23.83 -18.23
CA GLY A 43 -7.81 23.99 -17.16
C GLY A 43 -8.41 23.78 -15.76
N ILE A 44 -7.62 23.17 -14.87
CA ILE A 44 -8.04 22.86 -13.50
C ILE A 44 -8.47 24.16 -12.80
N PRO A 45 -9.69 24.23 -12.22
CA PRO A 45 -10.10 25.42 -11.50
C PRO A 45 -9.16 25.67 -10.31
N LYS A 46 -8.95 26.94 -9.95
CA LYS A 46 -8.12 27.29 -8.80
C LYS A 46 -8.81 26.86 -7.49
N ILE A 47 -8.48 25.67 -7.00
CA ILE A 47 -9.01 25.14 -5.74
C ILE A 47 -8.18 25.66 -4.58
N ARG A 48 -8.82 26.35 -3.62
CA ARG A 48 -8.18 26.76 -2.37
C ARG A 48 -8.35 25.63 -1.34
N LEU A 49 -7.29 24.86 -1.15
CA LEU A 49 -7.25 23.84 -0.09
C LEU A 49 -7.04 24.51 1.27
N SER A 50 -7.85 24.13 2.26
CA SER A 50 -7.74 24.57 3.65
C SER A 50 -7.92 23.39 4.58
N THR A 51 -7.15 23.34 5.66
CA THR A 51 -7.25 22.29 6.68
C THR A 51 -8.54 22.45 7.48
N GLN A 52 -9.48 21.53 7.30
CA GLN A 52 -10.73 21.53 8.05
C GLN A 52 -10.55 21.06 9.49
N LYS A 53 -9.75 20.02 9.71
CA LYS A 53 -9.58 19.39 11.03
C LYS A 53 -8.17 18.90 11.30
N THR A 54 -7.81 18.90 12.58
CA THR A 54 -6.54 18.37 13.09
C THR A 54 -6.83 17.25 14.08
N LEU A 55 -6.50 16.01 13.68
CA LEU A 55 -6.72 14.82 14.51
C LEU A 55 -5.56 14.62 15.48
N LYS A 56 -5.78 14.89 16.78
CA LYS A 56 -4.75 14.75 17.83
C LYS A 56 -5.00 13.52 18.68
N GLY A 57 -4.02 12.62 18.77
CA GLY A 57 -4.14 11.43 19.60
C GLY A 57 -3.00 10.44 19.56
N HIS A 58 -2.24 10.41 18.47
CA HIS A 58 -1.02 9.62 18.41
C HIS A 58 0.11 10.26 19.20
N ILE A 59 0.87 9.41 19.89
CA ILE A 59 2.00 9.84 20.73
C ILE A 59 3.29 9.87 19.91
N ASN A 60 3.34 9.10 18.81
CA ASN A 60 4.48 9.00 17.92
C ASN A 60 4.05 9.31 16.47
N LYS A 61 5.00 9.23 15.52
CA LYS A 61 4.74 9.51 14.10
C LYS A 61 3.62 8.63 13.56
N VAL A 62 2.74 9.24 12.77
CA VAL A 62 1.71 8.55 11.99
C VAL A 62 2.34 8.18 10.65
N ASN A 63 2.37 6.88 10.35
CA ASN A 63 3.03 6.37 9.13
C ASN A 63 2.04 6.11 7.99
N SER A 64 0.78 5.84 8.33
CA SER A 64 -0.23 5.47 7.35
C SER A 64 -1.62 5.91 7.78
N VAL A 65 -2.42 6.28 6.77
CA VAL A 65 -3.83 6.64 6.90
C VAL A 65 -4.61 6.01 5.75
N HIS A 66 -5.78 5.48 6.05
CA HIS A 66 -6.69 4.97 5.03
C HIS A 66 -8.13 5.36 5.34
N TYR A 67 -8.90 5.71 4.30
CA TYR A 67 -10.32 6.00 4.42
C TYR A 67 -11.15 4.72 4.25
N SER A 68 -12.24 4.63 5.00
CA SER A 68 -13.25 3.60 4.75
C SER A 68 -14.03 3.95 3.48
N SER A 69 -14.60 2.93 2.84
CA SER A 69 -15.51 3.09 1.69
C SER A 69 -16.77 3.90 2.05
N ASP A 70 -17.13 3.94 3.33
CA ASP A 70 -18.23 4.75 3.85
C ASP A 70 -17.96 6.27 3.88
N SER A 71 -16.74 6.71 3.55
CA SER A 71 -16.27 8.12 3.60
C SER A 71 -16.39 8.83 4.96
N ARG A 72 -16.89 8.14 5.99
CA ARG A 72 -17.15 8.66 7.33
C ARG A 72 -16.06 8.27 8.30
N HIS A 73 -15.39 7.16 8.07
CA HIS A 73 -14.32 6.69 8.94
C HIS A 73 -12.97 6.79 8.25
N CYS A 74 -11.95 7.16 9.02
CA CYS A 74 -10.57 6.96 8.62
C CYS A 74 -9.82 6.21 9.73
N VAL A 75 -8.81 5.45 9.34
CA VAL A 75 -7.95 4.72 10.27
C VAL A 75 -6.54 5.24 10.11
N THR A 76 -5.87 5.46 11.23
CA THR A 76 -4.49 5.89 11.28
C THR A 76 -3.67 4.89 12.07
N GLY A 77 -2.50 4.55 11.52
CA GLY A 77 -1.49 3.70 12.15
C GLY A 77 -0.28 4.52 12.56
N SER A 78 0.21 4.28 13.77
CA SER A 78 1.38 4.97 14.30
C SER A 78 2.41 4.01 14.90
N LEU A 79 3.65 4.51 14.99
CA LEU A 79 4.75 3.88 15.72
C LEU A 79 4.50 3.74 17.23
N ASP A 80 3.46 4.39 17.78
CA ASP A 80 3.06 4.22 19.17
C ASP A 80 2.38 2.87 19.45
N GLY A 81 2.27 2.01 18.44
CA GLY A 81 1.60 0.72 18.52
C GLY A 81 0.10 0.84 18.66
N LYS A 82 -0.49 1.94 18.20
CA LYS A 82 -1.95 2.12 18.23
C LYS A 82 -2.47 2.33 16.81
N LEU A 83 -3.63 1.73 16.59
CA LEU A 83 -4.55 2.16 15.55
C LEU A 83 -5.60 3.04 16.17
N ILE A 84 -5.94 4.12 15.48
CA ILE A 84 -7.07 4.95 15.86
C ILE A 84 -8.00 5.04 14.66
N ILE A 85 -9.27 4.67 14.88
CA ILE A 85 -10.36 4.91 13.95
C ILE A 85 -11.00 6.24 14.35
N TRP A 86 -11.12 7.13 13.38
CA TRP A 86 -11.68 8.46 13.55
C TRP A 86 -12.95 8.60 12.73
N ASP A 87 -13.87 9.42 13.25
CA ASP A 87 -14.96 9.99 12.46
C ASP A 87 -14.41 11.22 11.72
N THR A 88 -14.43 11.19 10.39
CA THR A 88 -13.89 12.26 9.52
C THR A 88 -14.71 13.54 9.61
N TRP A 89 -16.01 13.43 9.90
CA TRP A 89 -16.92 14.57 10.02
C TRP A 89 -16.76 15.27 11.36
N SER A 90 -16.65 14.50 12.45
CA SER A 90 -16.55 15.06 13.80
C SER A 90 -15.10 15.34 14.20
N GLY A 91 -14.14 14.57 13.70
CA GLY A 91 -12.75 14.55 14.17
C GLY A 91 -12.57 13.78 15.48
N ASN A 92 -13.59 13.02 15.90
CA ASN A 92 -13.60 12.28 17.15
C ASN A 92 -12.96 10.91 16.98
N LYS A 93 -12.37 10.39 18.07
CA LYS A 93 -11.85 9.02 18.14
C LYS A 93 -13.03 8.08 18.35
N VAL A 94 -13.33 7.26 17.35
CA VAL A 94 -14.38 6.24 17.45
C VAL A 94 -13.84 5.03 18.21
N GLN A 95 -12.63 4.58 17.84
CA GLN A 95 -12.03 3.41 18.45
C GLN A 95 -10.51 3.55 18.50
N VAL A 96 -9.92 3.09 19.60
CA VAL A 96 -8.48 3.00 19.77
C VAL A 96 -8.14 1.53 19.99
N ILE A 97 -7.33 0.96 19.10
CA ILE A 97 -6.92 -0.44 19.16
C ILE A 97 -5.43 -0.47 19.52
N PRO A 98 -5.06 -0.80 20.77
CA PRO A 98 -3.68 -0.93 21.17
C PRO A 98 -3.10 -2.27 20.70
N LEU A 99 -1.97 -2.22 20.00
CA LEU A 99 -1.19 -3.36 19.54
C LEU A 99 0.04 -3.46 20.43
N ARG A 100 0.07 -4.52 21.24
CA ARG A 100 0.91 -4.59 22.45
C ARG A 100 2.42 -4.51 22.22
N SER A 101 2.93 -4.76 21.01
CA SER A 101 4.36 -4.65 20.65
C SER A 101 4.58 -4.56 19.13
N SER A 102 3.97 -3.59 18.45
CA SER A 102 4.01 -3.58 16.98
C SER A 102 4.11 -2.17 16.41
N TRP A 103 5.13 -1.89 15.60
CA TRP A 103 5.24 -0.64 14.86
C TRP A 103 4.40 -0.71 13.59
N VAL A 104 3.31 0.06 13.56
CA VAL A 104 2.40 0.06 12.41
C VAL A 104 3.04 0.81 11.24
N MET A 105 3.27 0.11 10.15
CA MET A 105 3.85 0.65 8.91
C MET A 105 2.76 1.05 7.92
N SER A 106 1.78 0.18 7.71
CA SER A 106 0.68 0.41 6.77
C SER A 106 -0.64 -0.05 7.36
N VAL A 107 -1.71 0.64 6.97
CA VAL A 107 -3.08 0.33 7.33
C VAL A 107 -3.96 0.37 6.09
N ALA A 108 -4.93 -0.54 6.00
CA ALA A 108 -5.93 -0.55 4.96
C ALA A 108 -7.30 -0.96 5.51
N PHE A 109 -8.37 -0.31 5.04
CA PHE A 109 -9.72 -0.80 5.29
C PHE A 109 -10.09 -1.88 4.28
N ALA A 110 -10.80 -2.92 4.75
CA ALA A 110 -11.50 -3.81 3.85
C ALA A 110 -12.62 -3.03 3.13
N PRO A 111 -12.91 -3.34 1.85
CA PRO A 111 -14.01 -2.70 1.12
C PRO A 111 -15.37 -2.85 1.81
N SER A 112 -15.56 -3.93 2.58
CA SER A 112 -16.75 -4.19 3.38
C SER A 112 -16.90 -3.29 4.62
N GLY A 113 -15.87 -2.52 4.98
CA GLY A 113 -15.87 -1.63 6.15
C GLY A 113 -15.71 -2.33 7.50
N ASN A 114 -15.78 -3.66 7.54
CA ASN A 114 -15.81 -4.42 8.79
C ASN A 114 -14.43 -4.83 9.33
N PHE A 115 -13.40 -4.79 8.48
CA PHE A 115 -12.06 -5.23 8.83
C PHE A 115 -11.02 -4.18 8.49
N VAL A 116 -9.95 -4.15 9.30
CA VAL A 116 -8.78 -3.31 9.07
C VAL A 116 -7.55 -4.21 8.96
N GLY A 117 -6.88 -4.13 7.82
CA GLY A 117 -5.60 -4.76 7.55
C GLY A 117 -4.45 -3.89 8.01
N MET A 118 -3.38 -4.54 8.46
CA MET A 118 -2.28 -3.92 9.18
C MET A 118 -0.97 -4.58 8.78
N SER A 119 0.07 -3.79 8.53
CA SER A 119 1.43 -4.30 8.43
C SER A 119 2.31 -3.68 9.51
N PHE A 120 3.25 -4.48 10.01
CA PHE A 120 4.19 -4.04 11.02
C PHE A 120 5.60 -4.53 10.73
N PHE A 121 6.57 -3.76 11.21
CA PHE A 121 7.97 -4.08 11.02
C PHE A 121 8.45 -5.06 12.10
N TRP A 122 8.93 -6.23 11.69
CA TRP A 122 9.38 -7.30 12.59
C TRP A 122 10.87 -7.21 12.97
N ALA A 123 11.69 -6.38 12.33
CA ALA A 123 13.15 -6.60 12.33
C ALA A 123 13.91 -6.23 13.62
N ILE A 124 13.25 -6.07 14.77
CA ILE A 124 13.90 -5.75 16.05
C ILE A 124 14.00 -6.94 17.02
N HIS A 125 13.32 -8.06 16.78
CA HIS A 125 13.47 -9.27 17.61
C HIS A 125 13.61 -10.51 16.71
N GLY A 126 14.66 -11.30 16.95
CA GLY A 126 15.04 -12.46 16.15
C GLY A 126 13.94 -13.53 15.98
N PRO A 127 14.18 -14.54 15.13
CA PRO A 127 13.16 -15.43 14.56
C PRO A 127 12.45 -16.40 15.55
N GLU A 128 12.71 -16.34 16.85
CA GLU A 128 12.36 -17.43 17.77
C GLU A 128 10.97 -17.33 18.44
N ILE A 129 10.17 -16.28 18.21
CA ILE A 129 8.92 -16.04 18.97
C ILE A 129 7.64 -15.97 18.11
N GLY A 130 7.69 -16.38 16.84
CA GLY A 130 6.65 -16.06 15.84
C GLY A 130 5.94 -17.23 15.16
N GLY A 131 5.93 -18.44 15.73
CA GLY A 131 5.11 -19.54 15.22
C GLY A 131 3.59 -19.29 15.38
N PRO A 132 2.76 -20.33 15.18
CA PRO A 132 1.43 -20.44 14.52
C PRO A 132 0.40 -19.28 14.49
N LEU A 133 0.54 -18.22 15.28
CA LEU A 133 -0.43 -17.11 15.36
C LEU A 133 -0.42 -16.18 14.13
N VAL A 134 0.76 -15.95 13.54
CA VAL A 134 0.90 -15.09 12.35
C VAL A 134 0.35 -15.80 11.12
N GLU A 135 0.65 -17.09 10.95
CA GLU A 135 0.10 -17.91 9.86
C GLU A 135 -1.43 -18.01 9.94
N HIS A 136 -1.99 -18.20 11.13
CA HIS A 136 -3.44 -18.28 11.31
C HIS A 136 -4.17 -16.96 10.99
N MET A 137 -3.55 -15.80 11.24
CA MET A 137 -4.10 -14.50 10.82
C MET A 137 -3.99 -14.30 9.30
N VAL A 138 -2.85 -14.65 8.71
CA VAL A 138 -2.64 -14.57 7.26
C VAL A 138 -3.61 -15.49 6.51
N ASP A 139 -3.85 -16.70 7.00
CA ASP A 139 -4.78 -17.65 6.37
C ASP A 139 -6.24 -17.24 6.53
N LYS A 140 -6.62 -16.62 7.66
CA LYS A 140 -7.96 -16.02 7.80
C LYS A 140 -8.17 -14.81 6.88
N ILE A 141 -7.12 -14.01 6.64
CA ILE A 141 -7.17 -12.90 5.68
C ILE A 141 -7.27 -13.43 4.24
N LYS A 142 -6.54 -14.51 3.89
CA LYS A 142 -6.65 -15.19 2.59
C LYS A 142 -8.03 -15.82 2.36
N ALA A 143 -8.65 -16.37 3.41
CA ALA A 143 -9.95 -17.04 3.31
C ALA A 143 -11.13 -16.06 3.18
N SER A 144 -10.97 -14.78 3.56
CA SER A 144 -12.10 -13.88 3.78
C SER A 144 -12.64 -13.15 2.55
N SER A 145 -11.93 -13.04 1.42
CA SER A 145 -12.54 -12.68 0.11
C SER A 145 -11.51 -12.43 -0.98
N ASN A 146 -11.67 -13.18 -2.07
CA ASN A 146 -11.47 -12.80 -3.47
C ASN A 146 -10.42 -11.72 -3.80
N THR A 147 -9.32 -12.22 -4.37
CA THR A 147 -8.52 -11.64 -5.47
C THR A 147 -7.70 -10.37 -5.21
N LYS A 148 -6.37 -10.60 -5.18
CA LYS A 148 -5.27 -9.75 -5.73
C LYS A 148 -4.66 -8.61 -4.90
N ALA A 149 -5.08 -8.29 -3.68
CA ALA A 149 -4.53 -7.10 -2.99
C ALA A 149 -3.50 -7.31 -1.85
N VAL A 150 -3.11 -8.55 -1.47
CA VAL A 150 -2.28 -8.76 -0.25
C VAL A 150 -0.99 -9.55 -0.49
N LEU A 151 -0.41 -9.47 -1.69
CA LEU A 151 0.92 -10.03 -1.96
C LEU A 151 1.89 -8.92 -2.36
N ALA A 152 2.47 -8.28 -1.37
CA ALA A 152 3.71 -7.54 -1.53
C ALA A 152 4.42 -7.48 -0.17
N LEU A 153 5.00 -8.59 0.24
CA LEU A 153 6.11 -8.68 1.20
C LEU A 153 6.49 -10.15 1.33
N LEU A 154 7.32 -10.61 0.39
CA LEU A 154 8.36 -11.63 0.52
C LEU A 154 9.00 -11.80 -0.87
N SER A 155 9.90 -10.86 -1.20
CA SER A 155 11.06 -11.10 -2.05
C SER A 155 12.24 -10.38 -1.42
#